data_AF-A0A947MAI6-F1
#
_entry.id   AF-A0A947MAI6-F1
#
_cell.length_a   1.000
_cell.length_b   1.000
_cell.length_c   1.000
_cell.angle_alpha   90.00
_cell.angle_beta   90.00
_cell.angle_gamma   90.00
#
_symmetry.space_group_name_H-M   'P 1'
#
loop_
_entity.id
_entity.type
_entity.pdbx_description
1 polymer ?
#
loop_
_entity_poly.entity_id
_entity_poly.type
_entity_poly.pdbx_seq_one_letter_code
_entity_poly.pdbx_strand_id
1 'polypeptide(L)'
;MARSHHLPPSAASLTASLRDLGYSLETAVADLIDNSISADATSIQIFCDMSRSEPVVVIADNGSGMTEDEVIAAMRHGATDPRKERGPKDLGRFGLGLKTASFSQCRRLTVVSAVKGHRAGAEWSLAQIEEDDDWFISVLEPDEIAEQPFVETLCETGTLVIWRDLDRLFEDETGQKRDEIVNEKLAVVEKHLSLVFHRFLAGEVKGRRRLSIYMNGHPITAFDPFCRKNEATQVLHEEKVWIGDVPVVMQPYILPHHSRLSASEYDYYQSRSDFISNQGAYVYRNGRLMAWGDWFRLVPKGEATKLARVQIDFPNNLDEAWTIDIKKSRARPPHAVRERLRQIISQIIARSVTVHRGRGQKLFQESQAPLWERYADHGGIRFVINAEHPLVASLCTKLSSDDATSLRVLLDSISAALPVEMIYSDYSTHPREVSQTAADHDQALDRLRSLKQLLYGDGPGDPQAFLRIVLSTHLFDGQIEMTEKFIAEAFA
;
A
#
# COMPACT_ATOMS: atom_id res chain seq x y z
N MET A 1 -34.95 45.32 -18.20
CA MET A 1 -33.55 45.43 -17.75
C MET A 1 -33.39 44.56 -16.52
N ALA A 2 -32.35 43.72 -16.46
CA ALA A 2 -32.07 42.93 -15.25
C ALA A 2 -31.49 43.84 -14.15
N ARG A 3 -31.83 43.56 -12.88
CA ARG A 3 -31.22 44.20 -11.71
C ARG A 3 -30.22 43.24 -11.08
N SER A 4 -29.03 43.75 -10.77
CA SER A 4 -27.97 42.99 -10.11
C SER A 4 -28.17 43.04 -8.60
N HIS A 5 -28.13 41.88 -7.94
CA HIS A 5 -28.16 41.76 -6.49
C HIS A 5 -26.86 41.09 -6.02
N HIS A 6 -26.20 41.67 -5.01
CA HIS A 6 -25.03 41.08 -4.38
C HIS A 6 -25.49 40.05 -3.34
N LEU A 7 -25.10 38.79 -3.50
CA LEU A 7 -25.50 37.66 -2.67
C LEU A 7 -24.24 36.86 -2.30
N PRO A 8 -23.41 37.34 -1.36
CA PRO A 8 -22.30 36.55 -0.86
C PRO A 8 -22.85 35.30 -0.17
N PRO A 9 -22.12 34.17 -0.19
CA PRO A 9 -22.52 32.99 0.57
C PRO A 9 -22.49 33.30 2.07
N SER A 10 -23.50 32.81 2.81
CA SER A 10 -23.48 32.81 4.29
C SER A 10 -22.21 32.10 4.77
N ALA A 11 -21.45 32.79 5.62
CA ALA A 11 -20.19 32.26 6.15
C ALA A 11 -20.44 31.04 7.03
N ALA A 12 -21.48 31.09 7.87
CA ALA A 12 -21.89 29.99 8.73
C ALA A 12 -22.29 28.76 7.90
N SER A 13 -23.17 28.93 6.92
CA SER A 13 -23.67 27.84 6.07
C SER A 13 -22.59 27.21 5.21
N LEU A 14 -21.71 28.04 4.62
CA LEU A 14 -20.61 27.55 3.80
C LEU A 14 -19.59 26.80 4.66
N THR A 15 -19.26 27.33 5.85
CA THR A 15 -18.28 26.69 6.73
C THR A 15 -18.78 25.34 7.22
N ALA A 16 -20.03 25.24 7.67
CA ALA A 16 -20.64 23.95 8.02
C ALA A 16 -20.54 22.93 6.87
N SER A 17 -20.83 23.36 5.64
CA SER A 17 -20.71 22.51 4.46
C SER A 17 -19.26 22.09 4.14
N LEU A 18 -18.29 23.00 4.34
CA LEU A 18 -16.87 22.72 4.11
C LEU A 18 -16.30 21.71 5.13
N ARG A 19 -16.82 21.69 6.36
CA ARG A 19 -16.45 20.69 7.38
C ARG A 19 -16.88 19.27 7.01
N ASP A 20 -18.02 19.16 6.33
CA ASP A 20 -18.61 17.87 5.94
C ASP A 20 -18.12 17.35 4.59
N LEU A 21 -17.06 17.95 4.03
CA LEU A 21 -16.44 17.45 2.81
C LEU A 21 -15.89 16.03 2.97
N GLY A 22 -15.74 15.51 4.19
CA GLY A 22 -15.46 14.09 4.49
C GLY A 22 -13.98 13.73 4.49
N TYR A 23 -13.13 14.59 5.04
CA TYR A 23 -11.75 14.26 5.37
C TYR A 23 -11.72 13.26 6.55
N SER A 24 -10.89 12.24 6.46
CA SER A 24 -10.44 11.49 7.62
C SER A 24 -9.27 12.21 8.30
N LEU A 25 -9.02 11.92 9.58
CA LEU A 25 -7.94 12.55 10.35
C LEU A 25 -6.59 12.45 9.64
N GLU A 26 -6.25 11.26 9.14
CA GLU A 26 -4.98 11.01 8.46
C GLU A 26 -4.83 11.78 7.15
N THR A 27 -5.93 11.97 6.39
CA THR A 27 -5.92 12.80 5.18
C THR A 27 -5.80 14.29 5.50
N ALA A 28 -6.42 14.74 6.60
CA ALA A 28 -6.34 16.13 7.03
C ALA A 28 -4.92 16.50 7.50
N VAL A 29 -4.30 15.65 8.32
CA VAL A 29 -2.90 15.81 8.76
C VAL A 29 -1.94 15.75 7.56
N ALA A 30 -2.18 14.81 6.64
CA ALA A 30 -1.43 14.69 5.38
C ALA A 30 -1.44 15.98 4.54
N ASP A 31 -2.59 16.68 4.47
CA ASP A 31 -2.71 17.93 3.74
C ASP A 31 -1.93 19.08 4.38
N LEU A 32 -1.82 19.11 5.71
CA LEU A 32 -0.97 20.08 6.40
C LEU A 32 0.52 19.82 6.14
N ILE A 33 0.92 18.55 6.17
CA ILE A 33 2.30 18.15 5.88
C ILE A 33 2.68 18.48 4.43
N ASP A 34 1.74 18.36 3.47
CA ASP A 34 1.98 18.79 2.09
C ASP A 34 2.36 20.29 2.03
N ASN A 35 1.74 21.15 2.86
CA ASN A 35 2.08 22.57 2.95
C ASN A 35 3.48 22.77 3.54
N SER A 36 3.83 22.04 4.61
CA SER A 36 5.17 22.08 5.21
C SER A 36 6.25 21.66 4.20
N ILE A 37 5.98 20.63 3.37
CA ILE A 37 6.88 20.20 2.30
C ILE A 37 6.96 21.27 1.19
N SER A 38 5.85 21.92 0.82
CA SER A 38 5.87 23.06 -0.11
C SER A 38 6.67 24.24 0.43
N ALA A 39 6.76 24.41 1.76
CA ALA A 39 7.61 25.38 2.44
C ALA A 39 9.07 24.90 2.67
N ASP A 40 9.48 23.83 1.98
CA ASP A 40 10.82 23.23 2.04
C ASP A 40 11.29 22.78 3.44
N ALA A 41 10.33 22.45 4.32
CA ALA A 41 10.62 21.85 5.62
C ALA A 41 11.36 20.52 5.49
N THR A 42 12.26 20.25 6.43
CA THR A 42 12.99 18.98 6.57
C THR A 42 12.62 18.23 7.84
N SER A 43 12.00 18.90 8.79
CA SER A 43 11.56 18.32 10.05
C SER A 43 10.14 18.80 10.34
N ILE A 44 9.27 17.85 10.66
CA ILE A 44 7.89 18.11 11.05
C ILE A 44 7.61 17.34 12.35
N GLN A 45 7.04 18.04 13.32
CA GLN A 45 6.62 17.49 14.61
C GLN A 45 5.10 17.53 14.69
N ILE A 46 4.49 16.42 15.08
CA ILE A 46 3.05 16.32 15.32
C ILE A 46 2.89 16.04 16.81
N PHE A 47 2.28 16.98 17.53
CA PHE A 47 1.98 16.85 18.94
C PHE A 47 0.48 16.62 19.11
N CYS A 48 0.11 15.62 19.90
CA CYS A 48 -1.27 15.35 20.29
C CYS A 48 -1.29 15.31 21.82
N ASP A 49 -1.63 16.46 22.42
CA ASP A 49 -1.62 16.62 23.88
C ASP A 49 -3.05 16.55 24.42
N MET A 50 -3.40 15.35 24.88
CA MET A 50 -4.69 15.00 25.47
C MET A 50 -4.75 15.25 26.99
N SER A 51 -3.62 15.62 27.59
CA SER A 51 -3.48 15.81 29.05
C SER A 51 -3.91 17.20 29.52
N ARG A 52 -3.97 18.16 28.58
CA ARG A 52 -4.45 19.52 28.83
C ARG A 52 -5.95 19.56 29.15
N SER A 53 -6.35 20.62 29.86
CA SER A 53 -7.77 20.95 30.06
C SER A 53 -8.50 21.12 28.73
N GLU A 54 -7.83 21.74 27.76
CA GLU A 54 -8.24 21.83 26.36
C GLU A 54 -7.26 21.01 25.51
N PRO A 55 -7.67 19.80 25.06
CA PRO A 55 -6.84 18.98 24.19
C PRO A 55 -6.49 19.70 22.88
N VAL A 56 -5.28 19.42 22.38
CA VAL A 56 -4.74 20.10 21.19
C VAL A 56 -3.99 19.14 20.29
N VAL A 57 -4.11 19.36 18.98
CA VAL A 57 -3.23 18.77 17.97
C VAL A 57 -2.43 19.90 17.32
N VAL A 58 -1.09 19.78 17.33
CA VAL A 58 -0.18 20.79 16.76
C VAL A 58 0.72 20.15 15.72
N ILE A 59 0.77 20.76 14.53
CA ILE A 59 1.72 20.41 13.48
C ILE A 59 2.73 21.54 13.39
N ALA A 60 3.99 21.25 13.74
CA ALA A 60 5.09 22.21 13.71
C ALA A 60 6.08 21.83 12.61
N ASP A 61 6.48 22.78 11.76
CA ASP A 61 7.51 22.59 10.75
C ASP A 61 8.61 23.63 10.82
N ASN A 62 9.77 23.28 10.27
CA ASN A 62 10.94 24.16 10.16
C ASN A 62 11.10 24.76 8.75
N GLY A 63 10.00 24.96 8.03
CA GLY A 63 10.00 25.53 6.68
C GLY A 63 10.37 27.01 6.65
N SER A 64 10.11 27.65 5.50
CA SER A 64 10.42 29.07 5.28
C SER A 64 9.66 30.03 6.20
N GLY A 65 8.52 29.59 6.74
CA GLY A 65 7.58 30.45 7.45
C GLY A 65 6.84 31.45 6.54
N MET A 66 6.07 32.33 7.17
CA MET A 66 5.21 33.34 6.57
C MET A 66 5.26 34.64 7.38
N THR A 67 5.24 35.79 6.69
CA THR A 67 4.99 37.09 7.32
C THR A 67 3.52 37.24 7.73
N GLU A 68 3.16 38.29 8.47
CA GLU A 68 1.77 38.56 8.86
C GLU A 68 0.82 38.64 7.66
N ASP A 69 1.19 39.41 6.62
CA ASP A 69 0.42 39.50 5.37
C ASP A 69 0.24 38.13 4.70
N GLU A 70 1.28 37.29 4.73
CA GLU A 70 1.25 35.94 4.18
C GLU A 70 0.38 34.99 5.01
N VAL A 71 0.40 35.10 6.34
CA VAL A 71 -0.48 34.34 7.25
C VAL A 71 -1.94 34.71 6.98
N ILE A 72 -2.27 36.00 6.94
CA ILE A 72 -3.62 36.50 6.66
C ILE A 72 -4.07 36.02 5.26
N ALA A 73 -3.19 36.11 4.26
CA ALA A 73 -3.47 35.64 2.91
C ALA A 73 -3.67 34.12 2.85
N ALA A 74 -2.87 33.34 3.58
CA ALA A 74 -3.00 31.88 3.65
C ALA A 74 -4.32 31.45 4.29
N MET A 75 -4.81 32.24 5.25
CA MET A 75 -6.06 32.00 5.97
C MET A 75 -7.31 32.39 5.17
N ARG A 76 -7.18 33.19 4.11
CA ARG A 76 -8.29 33.55 3.22
C ARG A 76 -8.77 32.36 2.37
N HIS A 77 -10.08 32.15 2.31
CA HIS A 77 -10.69 31.15 1.41
C HIS A 77 -10.50 31.53 -0.06
N GLY A 78 -10.09 30.57 -0.90
CA GLY A 78 -9.92 30.81 -2.34
C GLY A 78 -8.79 31.78 -2.72
N ALA A 79 -7.81 32.02 -1.84
CA ALA A 79 -6.73 32.98 -2.06
C ALA A 79 -5.87 32.68 -3.31
N THR A 80 -5.77 31.41 -3.72
CA THR A 80 -5.01 31.00 -4.90
C THR A 80 -5.95 30.51 -5.99
N ASP A 81 -5.94 31.17 -7.15
CA ASP A 81 -6.63 30.67 -8.34
C ASP A 81 -6.04 29.31 -8.75
N PRO A 82 -6.85 28.23 -8.81
CA PRO A 82 -6.38 26.91 -9.22
C PRO A 82 -5.78 26.85 -10.64
N ARG A 83 -6.03 27.87 -11.46
CA ARG A 83 -5.53 28.00 -12.85
C ARG A 83 -4.18 28.71 -12.95
N LYS A 84 -3.66 29.29 -11.86
CA LYS A 84 -2.32 29.89 -11.88
C LYS A 84 -1.26 28.79 -11.92
N GLU A 85 -0.24 28.96 -12.76
CA GLU A 85 0.92 28.07 -12.79
C GLU A 85 1.61 28.05 -11.41
N ARG A 86 1.74 26.86 -10.84
CA ARG A 86 2.42 26.62 -9.56
C ARG A 86 3.85 26.17 -9.82
N GLY A 87 4.72 26.40 -8.84
CA GLY A 87 6.09 25.91 -8.90
C GLY A 87 6.15 24.39 -9.10
N PRO A 88 7.17 23.86 -9.82
CA PRO A 88 7.25 22.44 -10.17
C PRO A 88 7.35 21.51 -8.95
N LYS A 89 7.69 22.05 -7.78
CA LYS A 89 7.80 21.30 -6.53
C LYS A 89 6.53 21.33 -5.67
N ASP A 90 5.53 22.13 -6.02
CA ASP A 90 4.34 22.30 -5.18
C ASP A 90 3.48 21.03 -5.16
N LEU A 91 3.04 20.64 -3.96
CA LEU A 91 2.13 19.53 -3.71
C LEU A 91 0.66 19.97 -3.59
N GLY A 92 0.40 21.28 -3.48
CA GLY A 92 -0.94 21.86 -3.49
C GLY A 92 -1.54 22.04 -4.89
N ARG A 93 -2.87 22.23 -4.95
CA ARG A 93 -3.61 22.61 -6.18
C ARG A 93 -4.72 23.63 -5.90
N PHE A 94 -5.60 23.33 -4.94
CA PHE A 94 -6.87 24.04 -4.78
C PHE A 94 -6.84 25.25 -3.83
N GLY A 95 -5.76 25.47 -3.07
CA GLY A 95 -5.66 26.59 -2.11
C GLY A 95 -6.62 26.49 -0.90
N LEU A 96 -7.31 25.35 -0.76
CA LEU A 96 -8.28 25.09 0.30
C LEU A 96 -7.76 24.18 1.41
N GLY A 97 -6.70 23.40 1.15
CA GLY A 97 -6.21 22.30 1.99
C GLY A 97 -6.10 22.65 3.47
N LEU A 98 -5.37 23.73 3.82
CA LEU A 98 -5.21 24.17 5.22
C LEU A 98 -6.55 24.32 5.95
N LYS A 99 -7.50 25.07 5.39
CA LYS A 99 -8.75 25.41 6.08
C LYS A 99 -9.72 24.24 6.07
N THR A 100 -9.92 23.60 4.92
CA THR A 100 -10.86 22.48 4.81
C THR A 100 -10.40 21.25 5.58
N ALA A 101 -9.09 20.97 5.59
CA ALA A 101 -8.53 19.90 6.42
C ALA A 101 -8.71 20.23 7.91
N SER A 102 -8.35 21.45 8.34
CA SER A 102 -8.44 21.84 9.75
C SER A 102 -9.87 21.84 10.27
N PHE A 103 -10.79 22.55 9.61
CA PHE A 103 -12.18 22.63 10.07
C PHE A 103 -12.90 21.28 10.04
N SER A 104 -12.42 20.32 9.24
CA SER A 104 -12.94 18.96 9.29
C SER A 104 -12.61 18.21 10.57
N GLN A 105 -11.63 18.69 11.36
CA GLN A 105 -11.14 18.05 12.59
C GLN A 105 -11.27 18.94 13.84
N CYS A 106 -11.40 20.27 13.69
CA CYS A 106 -11.39 21.21 14.81
C CYS A 106 -12.38 22.38 14.60
N ARG A 107 -12.77 23.05 15.70
CA ARG A 107 -13.57 24.29 15.65
C ARG A 107 -12.76 25.57 15.79
N ARG A 108 -11.50 25.46 16.21
CA ARG A 108 -10.58 26.59 16.33
C ARG A 108 -9.25 26.25 15.69
N LEU A 109 -8.86 27.05 14.70
CA LEU A 109 -7.63 26.90 13.91
C LEU A 109 -6.76 28.11 14.15
N THR A 110 -5.60 27.90 14.77
CA THR A 110 -4.58 28.94 14.94
C THR A 110 -3.38 28.61 14.07
N VAL A 111 -2.85 29.62 13.37
CA VAL A 111 -1.58 29.52 12.64
C VAL A 111 -0.62 30.52 13.26
N VAL A 112 0.55 30.04 13.69
CA VAL A 112 1.66 30.90 14.11
C VAL A 112 2.84 30.61 13.19
N SER A 113 3.43 31.62 12.59
CA SER A 113 4.57 31.46 11.69
C SER A 113 5.68 32.43 12.03
N ALA A 114 6.92 32.05 11.72
CA ALA A 114 8.09 32.89 11.94
C ALA A 114 8.90 33.05 10.67
N VAL A 115 9.39 34.27 10.43
CA VAL A 115 10.40 34.57 9.41
C VAL A 115 11.48 35.44 10.03
N LYS A 116 12.73 34.97 10.02
CA LYS A 116 13.88 35.68 10.63
C LYS A 116 13.60 36.09 12.07
N GLY A 117 12.98 35.20 12.85
CA GLY A 117 12.61 35.39 14.26
C GLY A 117 11.39 36.28 14.51
N HIS A 118 10.82 36.92 13.49
CA HIS A 118 9.60 37.72 13.64
C HIS A 118 8.40 36.79 13.52
N ARG A 119 7.55 36.77 14.56
CA ARG A 119 6.39 35.89 14.64
C ARG A 119 5.13 36.64 14.26
N ALA A 120 4.26 35.98 13.52
CA ALA A 120 2.90 36.44 13.23
C ALA A 120 1.92 35.30 13.52
N GLY A 121 0.73 35.65 14.01
CA GLY A 121 -0.29 34.68 14.38
C GLY A 121 -1.66 35.11 13.90
N ALA A 122 -2.48 34.15 13.47
CA ALA A 122 -3.89 34.40 13.19
C ALA A 122 -4.75 33.19 13.55
N GLU A 123 -5.99 33.45 13.96
CA GLU A 123 -6.95 32.44 14.42
C GLU A 123 -8.30 32.56 13.72
N TRP A 124 -8.84 31.41 13.33
CA TRP A 124 -10.24 31.22 12.99
C TRP A 124 -10.98 30.55 14.14
N SER A 125 -12.08 31.16 14.57
CA SER A 125 -13.06 30.55 15.48
C SER A 125 -14.36 30.29 14.72
N LEU A 126 -14.77 29.03 14.62
CA LEU A 126 -16.04 28.68 13.98
C LEU A 126 -17.24 29.18 14.75
N ALA A 127 -17.14 29.31 16.09
CA ALA A 127 -18.21 29.90 16.89
C ALA A 127 -18.44 31.36 16.50
N GLN A 128 -17.36 32.12 16.28
CA GLN A 128 -17.46 33.51 15.84
C GLN A 128 -18.04 33.63 14.42
N ILE A 129 -17.59 32.79 13.48
CA ILE A 129 -18.15 32.75 12.12
C ILE A 129 -19.65 32.42 12.13
N GLU A 130 -20.07 31.48 12.99
CA GLU A 130 -21.47 31.09 13.14
C GLU A 130 -22.33 32.21 13.77
N GLU A 131 -21.77 32.95 14.73
CA GLU A 131 -22.44 34.08 15.41
C GLU A 131 -22.59 35.30 14.48
N ASP A 132 -21.51 35.68 13.80
CA ASP A 132 -21.46 36.90 12.98
C ASP A 132 -22.02 36.68 11.55
N ASP A 133 -22.11 35.41 11.09
CA ASP A 133 -22.33 34.99 9.69
C ASP A 133 -21.42 35.72 8.68
N ASP A 134 -20.20 36.06 9.12
CA ASP A 134 -19.20 36.75 8.34
C ASP A 134 -17.79 36.16 8.57
N TRP A 135 -16.85 36.55 7.71
CA TRP A 135 -15.51 35.98 7.64
C TRP A 135 -14.50 36.83 8.44
N PHE A 136 -14.60 36.83 9.76
CA PHE A 136 -13.64 37.48 10.64
C PHE A 136 -12.53 36.55 11.12
N ILE A 137 -11.29 36.98 10.90
CA ILE A 137 -10.09 36.34 11.43
C ILE A 137 -9.50 37.22 12.53
N SER A 138 -9.04 36.61 13.62
CA SER A 138 -8.33 37.32 14.68
C SER A 138 -6.84 37.30 14.40
N VAL A 139 -6.21 38.46 14.29
CA VAL A 139 -4.74 38.58 14.26
C VAL A 139 -4.26 38.62 15.70
N LEU A 140 -3.28 37.77 16.03
CA LEU A 140 -2.80 37.60 17.40
C LEU A 140 -1.71 38.62 17.72
N GLU A 141 -1.83 39.23 18.90
CA GLU A 141 -0.80 40.08 19.48
C GLU A 141 0.41 39.25 19.98
N PRO A 142 1.59 39.85 20.16
CA PRO A 142 2.80 39.14 20.57
C PRO A 142 2.66 38.30 21.84
N ASP A 143 1.92 38.80 22.84
CA ASP A 143 1.69 38.09 24.10
C ASP A 143 0.78 36.87 23.88
N GLU A 144 -0.26 37.01 23.05
CA GLU A 144 -1.15 35.90 22.68
C GLU A 144 -0.42 34.83 21.87
N ILE A 145 0.53 35.23 21.01
CA ILE A 145 1.42 34.31 20.30
C ILE A 145 2.30 33.53 21.28
N ALA A 146 2.85 34.20 22.30
CA ALA A 146 3.73 33.58 23.29
C ALA A 146 3.03 32.54 24.18
N GLU A 147 1.70 32.64 24.32
CA GLU A 147 0.88 31.68 25.08
C GLU A 147 0.45 30.45 24.27
N GLN A 148 0.72 30.43 22.95
CA GLN A 148 0.31 29.31 22.11
C GLN A 148 1.06 28.01 22.49
N PRO A 149 0.38 26.84 22.49
CA PRO A 149 0.99 25.57 22.84
C PRO A 149 2.09 25.22 21.85
N PHE A 150 3.22 24.74 22.38
CA PHE A 150 4.39 24.34 21.61
C PHE A 150 5.05 25.47 20.80
N VAL A 151 4.76 26.75 21.11
CA VAL A 151 5.38 27.90 20.43
C VAL A 151 6.90 27.95 20.59
N GLU A 152 7.43 27.36 21.66
CA GLU A 152 8.85 27.21 21.91
C GLU A 152 9.57 26.34 20.87
N THR A 153 8.83 25.49 20.13
CA THR A 153 9.38 24.67 19.04
C THR A 153 9.65 25.51 17.78
N LEU A 154 9.04 26.69 17.66
CA LEU A 154 9.20 27.60 16.54
C LEU A 154 10.53 28.37 16.66
N CYS A 155 11.44 28.08 15.73
CA CYS A 155 12.77 28.69 15.64
C CYS A 155 12.73 30.05 14.91
N GLU A 156 13.82 30.45 14.23
CA GLU A 156 13.86 31.67 13.40
C GLU A 156 12.92 31.60 12.19
N THR A 157 12.70 30.39 11.66
CA THR A 157 11.73 30.13 10.59
C THR A 157 10.92 28.88 10.90
N GLY A 158 9.69 28.85 10.40
CA GLY A 158 8.80 27.69 10.54
C GLY A 158 7.35 28.10 10.69
N THR A 159 6.49 27.10 10.82
CA THR A 159 5.04 27.30 11.02
C THR A 159 4.49 26.29 12.02
N LEU A 160 3.56 26.75 12.85
CA LEU A 160 2.71 25.98 13.75
C LEU A 160 1.28 26.08 13.24
N VAL A 161 0.65 24.94 13.03
CA VAL A 161 -0.79 24.83 12.81
C VAL A 161 -1.39 24.13 14.03
N ILE A 162 -2.26 24.82 14.73
CA ILE A 162 -2.80 24.43 16.03
C ILE A 162 -4.30 24.20 15.89
N TRP A 163 -4.74 23.00 16.24
CA TRP A 163 -6.14 22.59 16.25
C TRP A 163 -6.64 22.47 17.68
N ARG A 164 -7.68 23.23 18.00
CA ARG A 164 -8.40 23.17 19.28
C ARG A 164 -9.87 22.91 19.06
N ASP A 165 -10.54 22.51 20.14
CA ASP A 165 -11.96 22.17 20.13
C ASP A 165 -12.21 21.01 19.12
N LEU A 166 -11.52 19.89 19.39
CA LEU A 166 -11.42 18.69 18.55
C LEU A 166 -12.66 17.81 18.63
N ASP A 167 -13.83 18.40 18.36
CA ASP A 167 -15.16 17.80 18.49
C ASP A 167 -15.32 16.43 17.81
N ARG A 168 -14.64 16.21 16.67
CA ARG A 168 -14.72 14.94 15.90
C ARG A 168 -13.70 13.89 16.29
N LEU A 169 -12.66 14.26 17.03
CA LEU A 169 -11.60 13.33 17.39
C LEU A 169 -12.09 12.35 18.46
N PHE A 170 -12.96 12.81 19.37
CA PHE A 170 -13.33 12.08 20.59
C PHE A 170 -14.59 11.21 20.48
N GLU A 171 -15.39 11.34 19.42
CA GLU A 171 -16.64 10.57 19.24
C GLU A 171 -17.58 10.63 20.45
N ASP A 172 -17.67 11.80 21.09
CA ASP A 172 -18.46 12.05 22.31
C ASP A 172 -18.07 11.20 23.55
N GLU A 173 -16.93 10.51 23.52
CA GLU A 173 -16.41 9.71 24.64
C GLU A 173 -15.49 10.52 25.57
N THR A 174 -15.37 10.07 26.82
CA THR A 174 -14.56 10.74 27.86
C THR A 174 -13.67 9.77 28.63
N GLY A 175 -12.66 10.31 29.33
CA GLY A 175 -11.76 9.52 30.18
C GLY A 175 -10.93 8.50 29.39
N GLN A 176 -10.76 7.29 29.94
CA GLN A 176 -9.89 6.26 29.36
C GLN A 176 -10.32 5.82 27.96
N LYS A 177 -11.63 5.70 27.71
CA LYS A 177 -12.15 5.31 26.39
C LYS A 177 -11.78 6.32 25.30
N ARG A 178 -11.84 7.62 25.62
CA ARG A 178 -11.38 8.69 24.72
C ARG A 178 -9.92 8.47 24.36
N ASP A 179 -9.07 8.19 25.34
CA ASP A 179 -7.63 8.02 25.12
C ASP A 179 -7.34 6.78 24.25
N GLU A 180 -8.08 5.68 24.45
CA GLU A 180 -8.02 4.48 23.60
C GLU A 180 -8.41 4.80 22.14
N ILE A 181 -9.54 5.46 21.91
CA ILE A 181 -10.01 5.87 20.57
C ILE A 181 -9.01 6.80 19.88
N VAL A 182 -8.47 7.77 20.62
CA VAL A 182 -7.47 8.70 20.09
C VAL A 182 -6.21 7.94 19.69
N ASN A 183 -5.71 7.03 20.52
CA ASN A 183 -4.53 6.23 20.21
C ASN A 183 -4.73 5.34 18.97
N GLU A 184 -5.91 4.73 18.82
CA GLU A 184 -6.26 3.97 17.61
C GLU A 184 -6.22 4.86 16.35
N LYS A 185 -6.82 6.06 16.42
CA LYS A 185 -6.79 7.03 15.32
C LYS A 185 -5.37 7.48 15.01
N LEU A 186 -4.54 7.77 16.02
CA LEU A 186 -3.15 8.16 15.83
C LEU A 186 -2.32 7.05 15.17
N ALA A 187 -2.55 5.79 15.53
CA ALA A 187 -1.91 4.64 14.86
C ALA A 187 -2.29 4.56 13.37
N VAL A 188 -3.54 4.90 13.01
CA VAL A 188 -3.96 5.01 11.60
C VAL A 188 -3.25 6.16 10.89
N VAL A 189 -3.12 7.33 11.55
CA VAL A 189 -2.37 8.47 11.01
C VAL A 189 -0.92 8.09 10.77
N GLU A 190 -0.23 7.48 11.73
CA GLU A 190 1.16 7.06 11.60
C GLU A 190 1.36 6.13 10.38
N LYS A 191 0.56 5.06 10.28
CA LYS A 191 0.61 4.12 9.13
C LYS A 191 0.32 4.80 7.80
N HIS A 192 -0.56 5.79 7.79
CA HIS A 192 -0.85 6.60 6.62
C HIS A 192 0.34 7.45 6.21
N LEU A 193 0.93 8.21 7.13
CA LEU A 193 2.08 9.06 6.86
C LEU A 193 3.30 8.24 6.39
N SER A 194 3.54 7.09 7.03
CA SER A 194 4.59 6.14 6.66
C SER A 194 4.54 5.71 5.20
N LEU A 195 3.34 5.53 4.65
CA LEU A 195 3.13 5.17 3.24
C LEU A 195 3.10 6.41 2.35
N VAL A 196 2.24 7.38 2.64
CA VAL A 196 1.95 8.42 1.64
C VAL A 196 3.15 9.36 1.46
N PHE A 197 4.01 9.49 2.47
CA PHE A 197 5.28 10.22 2.42
C PHE A 197 6.52 9.32 2.34
N HIS A 198 6.38 8.00 2.07
CA HIS A 198 7.50 7.05 2.17
C HIS A 198 8.75 7.48 1.40
N ARG A 199 8.58 8.04 0.19
CA ARG A 199 9.68 8.51 -0.66
C ARG A 199 10.38 9.74 -0.11
N PHE A 200 9.65 10.64 0.56
CA PHE A 200 10.24 11.82 1.21
C PHE A 200 11.02 11.40 2.46
N LEU A 201 10.44 10.49 3.25
CA LEU A 201 11.05 9.90 4.45
C LEU A 201 12.31 9.08 4.12
N ALA A 202 12.31 8.40 2.97
CA ALA A 202 13.44 7.63 2.45
C ALA A 202 14.50 8.51 1.75
N GLY A 203 14.19 9.77 1.43
CA GLY A 203 15.09 10.66 0.68
C GLY A 203 15.21 10.35 -0.81
N GLU A 204 14.19 9.73 -1.40
CA GLU A 204 14.17 9.30 -2.81
C GLU A 204 13.68 10.40 -3.77
N VAL A 205 13.13 11.51 -3.25
CA VAL A 205 12.57 12.59 -4.07
C VAL A 205 13.68 13.53 -4.55
N LYS A 206 13.94 13.52 -5.86
CA LYS A 206 14.98 14.35 -6.48
C LYS A 206 14.77 15.84 -6.21
N GLY A 207 15.85 16.56 -5.90
CA GLY A 207 15.81 18.02 -5.68
C GLY A 207 15.19 18.46 -4.36
N ARG A 208 14.97 17.52 -3.42
CA ARG A 208 14.51 17.78 -2.06
C ARG A 208 15.43 17.11 -1.05
N ARG A 209 15.56 17.72 0.13
CA ARG A 209 16.25 17.10 1.28
C ARG A 209 15.35 15.98 1.86
N ARG A 210 15.95 15.02 2.54
CA ARG A 210 15.22 13.98 3.27
C ARG A 210 14.33 14.63 4.32
N LEU A 211 13.07 14.18 4.38
CA LEU A 211 12.09 14.64 5.37
C LEU A 211 12.16 13.73 6.61
N SER A 212 12.00 14.32 7.79
CA SER A 212 11.76 13.61 9.04
C SER A 212 10.44 14.06 9.63
N ILE A 213 9.57 13.11 9.96
CA ILE A 213 8.29 13.36 10.62
C ILE A 213 8.30 12.62 11.96
N TYR A 214 7.87 13.30 13.01
CA TYR A 214 7.75 12.76 14.35
C TYR A 214 6.32 12.93 14.85
N MET A 215 5.79 11.94 15.55
CA MET A 215 4.48 12.01 16.21
C MET A 215 4.69 11.73 17.70
N ASN A 216 4.34 12.69 18.55
CA ASN A 216 4.59 12.64 20.00
C ASN A 216 6.05 12.26 20.34
N GLY A 217 7.00 12.75 19.56
CA GLY A 217 8.43 12.45 19.70
C GLY A 217 8.90 11.13 19.06
N HIS A 218 8.00 10.27 18.58
CA HIS A 218 8.35 9.03 17.90
C HIS A 218 8.55 9.24 16.39
N PRO A 219 9.66 8.78 15.79
CA PRO A 219 9.91 8.96 14.36
C PRO A 219 9.03 8.06 13.51
N ILE A 220 8.42 8.63 12.47
CA ILE A 220 7.64 7.89 11.47
C ILE A 220 8.59 7.27 10.44
N THR A 221 8.57 5.95 10.33
CA THR A 221 9.42 5.21 9.39
C THR A 221 8.78 5.04 8.01
N ALA A 222 9.55 5.25 6.94
CA ALA A 222 9.07 5.01 5.58
C ALA A 222 8.66 3.55 5.36
N PHE A 223 7.48 3.32 4.78
CA PHE A 223 7.06 2.01 4.31
C PHE A 223 7.07 1.95 2.78
N ASP A 224 7.88 1.06 2.21
CA ASP A 224 7.97 0.86 0.77
C ASP A 224 6.93 -0.18 0.28
N PRO A 225 5.85 0.24 -0.40
CA PRO A 225 4.78 -0.67 -0.82
C PRO A 225 5.19 -1.63 -1.94
N PHE A 226 6.41 -1.51 -2.45
CA PHE A 226 6.97 -2.34 -3.52
C PHE A 226 7.97 -3.38 -3.01
N CYS A 227 8.28 -3.40 -1.70
CA CYS A 227 9.26 -4.31 -1.10
C CYS A 227 10.61 -4.32 -1.87
N ARG A 228 11.10 -3.17 -2.35
CA ARG A 228 12.28 -3.11 -3.25
C ARG A 228 13.57 -3.61 -2.63
N LYS A 229 13.65 -3.61 -1.30
CA LYS A 229 14.79 -4.14 -0.53
C LYS A 229 14.78 -5.67 -0.41
N ASN A 230 13.65 -6.31 -0.69
CA ASN A 230 13.52 -7.76 -0.65
C ASN A 230 14.01 -8.34 -1.98
N GLU A 231 15.00 -9.23 -1.95
CA GLU A 231 15.61 -9.84 -3.14
C GLU A 231 14.61 -10.68 -3.96
N ALA A 232 13.54 -11.17 -3.34
CA ALA A 232 12.49 -11.92 -4.02
C ALA A 232 11.52 -11.02 -4.81
N THR A 233 11.62 -9.70 -4.68
CA THR A 233 10.82 -8.74 -5.46
C THR A 233 11.31 -8.70 -6.90
N GLN A 234 10.41 -8.96 -7.86
CA GLN A 234 10.75 -8.87 -9.27
C GLN A 234 10.42 -7.47 -9.79
N VAL A 235 11.45 -6.76 -10.26
CA VAL A 235 11.32 -5.48 -10.95
C VAL A 235 11.15 -5.75 -12.45
N LEU A 236 10.03 -5.32 -13.03
CA LEU A 236 9.76 -5.49 -14.46
C LEU A 236 10.30 -4.30 -15.27
N HIS A 237 10.13 -4.32 -16.60
CA HIS A 237 10.59 -3.23 -17.45
C HIS A 237 9.83 -1.92 -17.18
N GLU A 238 10.55 -0.81 -17.02
CA GLU A 238 9.98 0.54 -16.91
C GLU A 238 9.37 0.95 -18.26
N GLU A 239 8.12 1.41 -18.21
CA GLU A 239 7.38 1.88 -19.38
C GLU A 239 7.13 3.39 -19.28
N LYS A 240 7.23 4.11 -20.39
CA LYS A 240 6.93 5.55 -20.46
C LYS A 240 5.74 5.80 -21.37
N VAL A 241 4.78 6.56 -20.86
CA VAL A 241 3.60 7.01 -21.60
C VAL A 241 3.66 8.51 -21.72
N TRP A 242 3.70 9.01 -22.95
CA TRP A 242 3.77 10.44 -23.22
C TRP A 242 2.36 11.03 -23.33
N ILE A 243 2.12 12.12 -22.60
CA ILE A 243 0.91 12.95 -22.72
C ILE A 243 1.37 14.33 -23.17
N GLY A 244 1.22 14.62 -24.46
CA GLY A 244 1.96 15.72 -25.09
C GLY A 244 3.48 15.48 -24.94
N ASP A 245 4.20 16.47 -24.44
CA ASP A 245 5.65 16.42 -24.24
C ASP A 245 6.08 15.97 -22.84
N VAL A 246 5.12 15.54 -22.01
CA VAL A 246 5.37 15.17 -20.62
C VAL A 246 5.29 13.65 -20.42
N PRO A 247 6.34 13.01 -19.86
CA PRO A 247 6.32 11.57 -19.63
C PRO A 247 5.61 11.23 -18.31
N VAL A 248 4.73 10.24 -18.37
CA VAL A 248 4.26 9.45 -17.22
C VAL A 248 5.10 8.18 -17.17
N VAL A 249 5.77 7.94 -16.05
CA VAL A 249 6.65 6.77 -15.86
C VAL A 249 5.88 5.68 -15.13
N MET A 250 5.92 4.46 -15.63
CA MET A 250 5.24 3.30 -15.08
C MET A 250 6.25 2.20 -14.77
N GLN A 251 6.41 1.85 -13.50
CA GLN A 251 7.33 0.80 -13.05
C GLN A 251 6.53 -0.35 -12.42
N PRO A 252 6.40 -1.49 -13.11
CA PRO A 252 5.71 -2.64 -12.57
C PRO A 252 6.62 -3.47 -11.67
N TYR A 253 6.04 -4.06 -10.63
CA TYR A 253 6.69 -4.96 -9.68
C TYR A 253 5.81 -6.19 -9.43
N ILE A 254 6.45 -7.32 -9.14
CA ILE A 254 5.81 -8.51 -8.58
C ILE A 254 6.41 -8.71 -7.18
N LEU A 255 5.57 -8.55 -6.17
CA LEU A 255 5.97 -8.71 -4.77
C LEU A 255 6.34 -10.16 -4.45
N PRO A 256 7.17 -10.39 -3.42
CA PRO A 256 7.46 -11.72 -2.91
C PRO A 256 6.19 -12.43 -2.45
N HIS A 257 6.19 -13.76 -2.53
CA HIS A 257 5.19 -14.58 -1.85
C HIS A 257 5.25 -14.35 -0.34
N HIS A 258 4.12 -14.50 0.37
CA HIS A 258 4.00 -14.18 1.81
C HIS A 258 4.98 -14.94 2.71
N SER A 259 5.39 -16.14 2.30
CA SER A 259 6.44 -16.94 2.95
C SER A 259 7.84 -16.34 2.87
N ARG A 260 8.07 -15.38 1.96
CA ARG A 260 9.36 -14.68 1.76
C ARG A 260 9.32 -13.21 2.22
N LEU A 261 8.24 -12.76 2.84
CA LEU A 261 8.15 -11.44 3.44
C LEU A 261 8.69 -11.45 4.87
N SER A 262 9.39 -10.39 5.25
CA SER A 262 9.74 -10.18 6.66
C SER A 262 8.48 -10.01 7.53
N ALA A 263 8.62 -10.20 8.85
CA ALA A 263 7.51 -9.99 9.79
C ALA A 263 6.93 -8.58 9.68
N SER A 264 7.78 -7.55 9.64
CA SER A 264 7.35 -6.14 9.51
C SER A 264 6.64 -5.85 8.18
N GLU A 265 7.09 -6.42 7.07
CA GLU A 265 6.40 -6.28 5.78
C GLU A 265 5.03 -6.95 5.81
N TYR A 266 4.96 -8.17 6.36
CA TYR A 266 3.73 -8.94 6.46
C TYR A 266 2.69 -8.26 7.36
N ASP A 267 3.10 -7.83 8.56
CA ASP A 267 2.23 -7.15 9.53
C ASP A 267 1.66 -5.85 8.95
N TYR A 268 2.44 -5.12 8.15
CA TYR A 268 1.95 -3.92 7.48
C TYR A 268 0.80 -4.22 6.51
N TYR A 269 0.97 -5.23 5.65
CA TYR A 269 -0.08 -5.59 4.68
C TYR A 269 -1.30 -6.24 5.34
N GLN A 270 -1.10 -7.01 6.42
CA GLN A 270 -2.20 -7.65 7.16
C GLN A 270 -3.01 -6.62 7.96
N SER A 271 -2.34 -5.69 8.65
CA SER A 271 -2.99 -4.77 9.60
C SER A 271 -3.80 -3.63 8.96
N ARG A 272 -3.76 -3.47 7.63
CA ARG A 272 -4.47 -2.38 6.94
C ARG A 272 -5.79 -2.80 6.30
N SER A 273 -5.81 -3.90 5.54
CA SER A 273 -7.02 -4.32 4.81
C SER A 273 -6.90 -5.65 4.05
N ASP A 274 -5.94 -6.53 4.38
CA ASP A 274 -5.53 -7.74 3.61
C ASP A 274 -4.57 -7.48 2.42
N PHE A 275 -3.85 -8.51 1.95
CA PHE A 275 -2.92 -8.40 0.80
C PHE A 275 -3.62 -8.11 -0.54
N ILE A 276 -4.88 -8.54 -0.67
CA ILE A 276 -5.68 -8.46 -1.89
C ILE A 276 -6.16 -7.02 -2.11
N SER A 277 -6.51 -6.30 -1.06
CA SER A 277 -6.98 -4.91 -1.12
C SER A 277 -5.87 -3.94 -1.52
N ASN A 278 -4.63 -4.25 -1.15
CA ASN A 278 -3.45 -3.43 -1.43
C ASN A 278 -2.88 -3.64 -2.86
N GLN A 279 -3.45 -4.55 -3.65
CA GLN A 279 -3.02 -4.72 -5.04
C GLN A 279 -3.47 -3.57 -5.93
N GLY A 280 -2.66 -3.23 -6.93
CA GLY A 280 -3.05 -2.20 -7.87
C GLY A 280 -1.93 -1.30 -8.35
N ALA A 281 -2.36 -0.24 -9.01
CA ALA A 281 -1.53 0.91 -9.31
C ALA A 281 -1.36 1.79 -8.06
N TYR A 282 -0.18 2.40 -7.95
CA TYR A 282 0.24 3.35 -6.94
C TYR A 282 0.66 4.62 -7.66
N VAL A 283 -0.19 5.64 -7.59
CA VAL A 283 -0.12 6.86 -8.38
C VAL A 283 0.56 7.96 -7.56
N TYR A 284 1.69 8.45 -8.06
CA TYR A 284 2.50 9.49 -7.43
C TYR A 284 2.47 10.78 -8.25
N ARG A 285 2.23 11.88 -7.57
CA ARG A 285 2.38 13.24 -8.09
C ARG A 285 3.59 13.88 -7.41
N ASN A 286 4.63 14.23 -8.17
CA ASN A 286 5.85 14.85 -7.60
C ASN A 286 6.44 14.10 -6.39
N GLY A 287 6.39 12.76 -6.39
CA GLY A 287 6.89 11.91 -5.30
C GLY A 287 5.90 11.66 -4.15
N ARG A 288 4.80 12.42 -4.07
CA ARG A 288 3.69 12.21 -3.12
C ARG A 288 2.75 11.15 -3.64
N LEU A 289 2.49 10.10 -2.85
CA LEU A 289 1.48 9.11 -3.20
C LEU A 289 0.10 9.78 -3.12
N MET A 290 -0.71 9.64 -4.16
CA MET A 290 -2.05 10.23 -4.22
C MET A 290 -3.07 9.11 -4.00
N ALA A 291 -3.09 8.14 -4.90
CA ALA A 291 -3.99 7.00 -4.84
C ALA A 291 -3.21 5.70 -4.96
N TRP A 292 -3.67 4.65 -4.29
CA TRP A 292 -3.05 3.33 -4.36
C TRP A 292 -4.09 2.21 -4.27
N GLY A 293 -3.65 0.99 -4.57
CA GLY A 293 -4.45 -0.20 -4.36
C GLY A 293 -5.70 -0.25 -5.26
N ASP A 294 -5.64 0.30 -6.48
CA ASP A 294 -6.75 0.23 -7.43
C ASP A 294 -6.24 -0.16 -8.83
N TRP A 295 -7.05 -0.95 -9.54
CA TRP A 295 -6.84 -1.27 -10.96
C TRP A 295 -7.69 -0.38 -11.87
N PHE A 296 -8.36 0.65 -11.34
CA PHE A 296 -9.22 1.58 -12.06
C PHE A 296 -10.30 0.88 -12.90
N ARG A 297 -10.85 -0.22 -12.36
CA ARG A 297 -11.82 -1.10 -13.03
C ARG A 297 -11.29 -1.75 -14.32
N LEU A 298 -9.97 -1.83 -14.50
CA LEU A 298 -9.36 -2.51 -15.65
C LEU A 298 -9.38 -4.03 -15.50
N VAL A 299 -9.13 -4.52 -14.29
CA VAL A 299 -9.21 -5.93 -13.91
C VAL A 299 -9.82 -6.06 -12.52
N PRO A 300 -10.53 -7.17 -12.23
CA PRO A 300 -10.96 -7.46 -10.87
C PRO A 300 -9.74 -7.71 -9.98
N LYS A 301 -9.85 -7.31 -8.71
CA LYS A 301 -8.90 -7.72 -7.67
C LYS A 301 -9.10 -9.22 -7.40
N GLY A 302 -8.02 -9.99 -7.38
CA GLY A 302 -8.06 -11.40 -7.06
C GLY A 302 -6.67 -12.02 -6.90
N GLU A 303 -6.63 -13.33 -6.69
CA GLU A 303 -5.39 -14.06 -6.42
C GLU A 303 -4.35 -13.92 -7.54
N ALA A 304 -4.78 -13.94 -8.80
CA ALA A 304 -3.90 -13.84 -9.96
C ALA A 304 -3.15 -12.49 -10.06
N THR A 305 -3.61 -11.46 -9.35
CA THR A 305 -3.04 -10.10 -9.37
C THR A 305 -2.58 -9.66 -7.98
N LYS A 306 -2.67 -10.52 -6.95
CA LYS A 306 -2.42 -10.17 -5.55
C LYS A 306 -1.02 -9.62 -5.28
N LEU A 307 -0.01 -10.12 -6.01
CA LEU A 307 1.39 -9.70 -5.89
C LEU A 307 1.75 -8.55 -6.84
N ALA A 308 0.89 -8.21 -7.79
CA ALA A 308 1.20 -7.19 -8.78
C ALA A 308 1.06 -5.79 -8.18
N ARG A 309 2.07 -4.95 -8.41
CA ARG A 309 2.07 -3.53 -8.05
C ARG A 309 2.58 -2.73 -9.23
N VAL A 310 1.95 -1.61 -9.54
CA VAL A 310 2.42 -0.71 -10.63
C VAL A 310 2.60 0.68 -10.08
N GLN A 311 3.84 1.13 -9.94
CA GLN A 311 4.16 2.50 -9.64
C GLN A 311 3.88 3.37 -10.88
N ILE A 312 3.18 4.48 -10.72
CA ILE A 312 2.89 5.44 -11.78
C ILE A 312 3.30 6.83 -11.29
N ASP A 313 4.31 7.42 -11.91
CA ASP A 313 4.82 8.75 -11.60
C ASP A 313 4.41 9.76 -12.66
N PHE A 314 3.88 10.89 -12.23
CA PHE A 314 3.64 12.05 -13.10
C PHE A 314 3.96 13.38 -12.40
N PRO A 315 4.41 14.39 -13.17
CA PRO A 315 4.61 15.76 -12.67
C PRO A 315 3.30 16.54 -12.51
N ASN A 316 3.31 17.63 -11.74
CA ASN A 316 2.13 18.47 -11.47
C ASN A 316 1.54 19.19 -12.70
N ASN A 317 2.28 19.35 -13.80
CA ASN A 317 1.74 19.95 -15.03
C ASN A 317 0.74 19.06 -15.78
N LEU A 318 0.62 17.78 -15.40
CA LEU A 318 -0.41 16.88 -15.92
C LEU A 318 -1.69 16.84 -15.06
N ASP A 319 -1.79 17.71 -14.06
CA ASP A 319 -2.94 17.77 -13.15
C ASP A 319 -4.29 17.94 -13.86
N GLU A 320 -4.37 18.64 -14.98
CA GLU A 320 -5.64 18.75 -15.72
C GLU A 320 -6.03 17.45 -16.42
N ALA A 321 -5.04 16.71 -16.91
CA ALA A 321 -5.25 15.41 -17.54
C ALA A 321 -5.68 14.36 -16.50
N TRP A 322 -5.19 14.46 -15.27
CA TRP A 322 -5.54 13.58 -14.16
C TRP A 322 -6.72 14.16 -13.36
N THR A 323 -7.87 13.50 -13.36
CA THR A 323 -8.95 13.91 -12.45
C THR A 323 -8.60 13.47 -11.02
N ILE A 324 -7.98 14.37 -10.26
CA ILE A 324 -7.63 14.20 -8.85
C ILE A 324 -8.69 14.93 -8.01
N ASP A 325 -9.27 14.23 -7.04
CA ASP A 325 -10.22 14.82 -6.10
C ASP A 325 -9.54 15.76 -5.09
N ILE A 326 -10.31 16.63 -4.44
CA ILE A 326 -9.80 17.60 -3.45
C ILE A 326 -9.08 16.88 -2.29
N LYS A 327 -9.59 15.71 -1.88
CA LYS A 327 -9.02 14.86 -0.82
C LYS A 327 -7.78 14.09 -1.26
N LYS A 328 -7.42 14.16 -2.55
CA LYS A 328 -6.31 13.41 -3.15
C LYS A 328 -6.43 11.89 -2.97
N SER A 329 -7.61 11.37 -2.68
CA SER A 329 -7.88 9.97 -2.38
C SER A 329 -8.21 9.15 -3.63
N ARG A 330 -8.62 9.81 -4.71
CA ARG A 330 -9.01 9.17 -5.98
C ARG A 330 -8.35 9.88 -7.14
N ALA A 331 -7.65 9.09 -7.95
CA ALA A 331 -7.09 9.52 -9.22
C ALA A 331 -7.79 8.77 -10.36
N ARG A 332 -8.11 9.49 -11.45
CA ARG A 332 -8.51 8.84 -12.71
C ARG A 332 -7.40 9.01 -13.74
N PRO A 333 -6.74 7.91 -14.17
CA PRO A 333 -5.69 8.00 -15.16
C PRO A 333 -6.25 8.40 -16.53
N PRO A 334 -5.52 9.21 -17.31
CA PRO A 334 -5.81 9.49 -18.71
C PRO A 334 -5.92 8.21 -19.56
N HIS A 335 -6.62 8.30 -20.69
CA HIS A 335 -6.86 7.17 -21.57
C HIS A 335 -5.57 6.43 -21.95
N ALA A 336 -4.53 7.14 -22.39
CA ALA A 336 -3.26 6.56 -22.80
C ALA A 336 -2.58 5.75 -21.68
N VAL A 337 -2.56 6.29 -20.46
CA VAL A 337 -1.98 5.62 -19.27
C VAL A 337 -2.79 4.38 -18.93
N ARG A 338 -4.12 4.47 -18.99
CA ARG A 338 -5.04 3.37 -18.71
C ARG A 338 -4.88 2.21 -19.71
N GLU A 339 -4.71 2.52 -21.00
CA GLU A 339 -4.46 1.50 -22.03
C GLU A 339 -3.13 0.78 -21.79
N ARG A 340 -2.06 1.53 -21.50
CA ARG A 340 -0.75 0.94 -21.21
C ARG A 340 -0.78 0.12 -19.92
N LEU A 341 -1.47 0.60 -18.87
CA LEU A 341 -1.67 -0.14 -17.63
C LEU A 341 -2.37 -1.49 -17.89
N ARG A 342 -3.39 -1.51 -18.75
CA ARG A 342 -4.07 -2.77 -19.11
C ARG A 342 -3.10 -3.75 -19.78
N GLN A 343 -2.22 -3.29 -20.65
CA GLN A 343 -1.22 -4.15 -21.30
C GLN A 343 -0.23 -4.72 -20.29
N ILE A 344 0.29 -3.89 -19.38
CA ILE A 344 1.20 -4.30 -18.30
C ILE A 344 0.52 -5.36 -17.42
N ILE A 345 -0.70 -5.10 -16.96
CA ILE A 345 -1.46 -6.05 -16.14
C ILE A 345 -1.67 -7.35 -16.90
N SER A 346 -2.05 -7.29 -18.19
CA SER A 346 -2.24 -8.48 -19.01
C SER A 346 -0.96 -9.30 -19.13
N GLN A 347 0.21 -8.65 -19.21
CA GLN A 347 1.51 -9.34 -19.22
C GLN A 347 1.85 -9.96 -17.86
N ILE A 348 1.55 -9.28 -16.74
CA ILE A 348 1.78 -9.82 -15.39
C ILE A 348 0.87 -11.03 -15.15
N ILE A 349 -0.42 -10.90 -15.45
CA ILE A 349 -1.38 -12.00 -15.38
C ILE A 349 -0.94 -13.11 -16.33
N ALA A 350 -0.55 -12.80 -17.57
CA ALA A 350 -0.03 -13.81 -18.47
C ALA A 350 1.26 -14.45 -17.96
N ARG A 351 2.15 -13.79 -17.22
CA ARG A 351 3.27 -14.51 -16.58
C ARG A 351 2.79 -15.44 -15.47
N SER A 352 1.74 -15.04 -14.76
CA SER A 352 1.08 -15.88 -13.75
C SER A 352 0.18 -16.98 -14.35
N VAL A 353 -0.29 -16.84 -15.60
CA VAL A 353 -1.33 -17.68 -16.26
C VAL A 353 -0.81 -18.39 -17.52
N THR A 354 0.30 -17.98 -18.13
CA THR A 354 0.97 -18.67 -19.26
C THR A 354 1.72 -19.91 -18.76
N VAL A 355 1.88 -20.04 -17.43
CA VAL A 355 2.08 -21.33 -16.75
C VAL A 355 0.84 -22.27 -16.91
N HIS A 356 -0.30 -21.75 -17.37
CA HIS A 356 -1.62 -22.40 -17.32
C HIS A 356 -2.45 -22.36 -18.63
N ARG A 357 -1.89 -22.03 -19.81
CA ARG A 357 -2.67 -22.04 -21.07
C ARG A 357 -1.95 -22.69 -22.26
N GLY A 358 -2.12 -24.00 -22.37
CA GLY A 358 -2.02 -24.77 -23.61
C GLY A 358 -3.30 -25.59 -23.80
N ARG A 359 -3.94 -25.49 -24.96
CA ARG A 359 -5.12 -26.27 -25.36
C ARG A 359 -4.85 -27.77 -25.13
N GLY A 360 -5.62 -28.41 -24.24
CA GLY A 360 -5.66 -29.87 -24.11
C GLY A 360 -4.32 -30.57 -23.91
N GLN A 361 -3.30 -29.87 -23.39
CA GLN A 361 -1.97 -30.42 -23.13
C GLN A 361 -1.51 -30.04 -21.73
N LYS A 362 -0.96 -31.04 -21.04
CA LYS A 362 -0.48 -31.07 -19.66
C LYS A 362 0.05 -29.72 -19.18
N LEU A 363 -0.68 -29.12 -18.24
CA LEU A 363 -0.44 -27.79 -17.68
C LEU A 363 0.38 -27.89 -16.38
N PHE A 364 1.64 -28.29 -16.47
CA PHE A 364 2.67 -28.05 -15.46
C PHE A 364 4.04 -28.41 -16.05
N GLN A 365 4.98 -27.46 -16.12
CA GLN A 365 6.40 -27.77 -16.16
C GLN A 365 7.16 -26.81 -15.24
N GLU A 366 7.03 -27.00 -13.94
CA GLU A 366 8.19 -26.85 -13.04
C GLU A 366 8.98 -28.18 -12.97
N SER A 367 8.34 -29.31 -13.31
CA SER A 367 8.98 -30.62 -13.43
C SER A 367 8.51 -31.34 -14.71
N GLN A 368 9.41 -32.09 -15.35
CA GLN A 368 9.12 -32.84 -16.58
C GLN A 368 8.08 -33.97 -16.37
N ALA A 369 7.79 -34.35 -15.12
CA ALA A 369 6.77 -35.33 -14.77
C ALA A 369 6.07 -34.92 -13.46
N PRO A 370 5.06 -34.02 -13.47
CA PRO A 370 4.37 -33.61 -12.25
C PRO A 370 3.52 -34.76 -11.69
N LEU A 371 3.45 -34.88 -10.36
CA LEU A 371 2.61 -35.89 -9.70
C LEU A 371 1.11 -35.56 -9.80
N TRP A 372 0.76 -34.27 -9.81
CA TRP A 372 -0.61 -33.79 -10.02
C TRP A 372 -0.73 -33.05 -11.36
N GLU A 373 -1.83 -33.27 -12.05
CA GLU A 373 -2.21 -32.58 -13.28
C GLU A 373 -3.48 -31.75 -13.05
N ARG A 374 -3.49 -30.55 -13.61
CA ARG A 374 -4.65 -29.66 -13.60
C ARG A 374 -5.32 -29.66 -14.97
N TYR A 375 -6.60 -30.01 -15.00
CA TYR A 375 -7.45 -29.93 -16.17
C TYR A 375 -8.42 -28.76 -16.02
N ALA A 376 -8.58 -27.98 -17.09
CA ALA A 376 -9.54 -26.88 -17.15
C ALA A 376 -10.31 -26.98 -18.46
N ASP A 377 -11.62 -27.20 -18.37
CA ASP A 377 -12.55 -27.28 -19.50
C ASP A 377 -13.80 -26.41 -19.25
N HIS A 378 -14.83 -26.54 -20.10
CA HIS A 378 -16.05 -25.74 -19.97
C HIS A 378 -16.91 -26.14 -18.76
N GLY A 379 -16.67 -27.32 -18.18
CA GLY A 379 -17.38 -27.85 -17.00
C GLY A 379 -16.69 -27.53 -15.67
N GLY A 380 -15.45 -27.01 -15.67
CA GLY A 380 -14.77 -26.55 -14.47
C GLY A 380 -13.27 -26.83 -14.45
N ILE A 381 -12.69 -26.71 -13.26
CA ILE A 381 -11.28 -27.03 -12.99
C ILE A 381 -11.26 -28.30 -12.13
N ARG A 382 -10.46 -29.29 -12.51
CA ARG A 382 -10.20 -30.48 -11.70
C ARG A 382 -8.70 -30.75 -11.59
N PHE A 383 -8.30 -31.29 -10.44
CA PHE A 383 -6.95 -31.74 -10.16
C PHE A 383 -6.97 -33.26 -10.08
N VAL A 384 -6.07 -33.93 -10.79
CA VAL A 384 -5.97 -35.39 -10.78
C VAL A 384 -4.53 -35.84 -10.65
N ILE A 385 -4.31 -36.99 -10.03
CA ILE A 385 -2.98 -37.61 -9.98
C ILE A 385 -2.59 -38.10 -11.37
N ASN A 386 -1.35 -37.81 -11.79
CA ASN A 386 -0.80 -38.20 -13.08
C ASN A 386 -0.53 -39.70 -13.12
N ALA A 387 -1.37 -40.46 -13.82
CA ALA A 387 -1.21 -41.90 -13.99
C ALA A 387 0.03 -42.30 -14.81
N GLU A 388 0.54 -41.38 -15.64
CA GLU A 388 1.76 -41.57 -16.43
C GLU A 388 3.04 -41.16 -15.67
N HIS A 389 2.91 -40.71 -14.41
CA HIS A 389 4.07 -40.39 -13.59
C HIS A 389 4.99 -41.61 -13.44
N PRO A 390 6.32 -41.50 -13.56
CA PRO A 390 7.23 -42.64 -13.54
C PRO A 390 7.09 -43.57 -12.33
N LEU A 391 6.77 -43.02 -11.15
CA LEU A 391 6.49 -43.82 -9.95
C LEU A 391 5.21 -44.65 -10.07
N VAL A 392 4.14 -44.05 -10.59
CA VAL A 392 2.84 -44.72 -10.78
C VAL A 392 2.96 -45.77 -11.87
N ALA A 393 3.61 -45.42 -13.00
CA ALA A 393 3.87 -46.34 -14.10
C ALA A 393 4.73 -47.53 -13.66
N SER A 394 5.85 -47.28 -12.95
CA SER A 394 6.71 -48.34 -12.41
C SER A 394 5.95 -49.28 -11.47
N LEU A 395 5.14 -48.72 -10.56
CA LEU A 395 4.32 -49.54 -9.67
C LEU A 395 3.29 -50.38 -10.44
N CYS A 396 2.61 -49.80 -11.43
CA CYS A 396 1.66 -50.52 -12.27
C CYS A 396 2.31 -51.70 -13.01
N THR A 397 3.57 -51.59 -13.45
CA THR A 397 4.27 -52.69 -14.12
C THR A 397 4.61 -53.87 -13.20
N LYS A 398 4.67 -53.64 -11.89
CA LYS A 398 4.97 -54.67 -10.87
C LYS A 398 3.72 -55.34 -10.30
N LEU A 399 2.54 -54.78 -10.59
CA LEU A 399 1.25 -55.27 -10.10
C LEU A 399 0.56 -56.18 -11.13
N SER A 400 -0.37 -57.02 -10.65
CA SER A 400 -1.28 -57.75 -11.54
C SER A 400 -2.22 -56.78 -12.27
N SER A 401 -2.89 -57.21 -13.35
CA SER A 401 -3.85 -56.38 -14.08
C SER A 401 -4.99 -55.85 -13.19
N ASP A 402 -5.45 -56.70 -12.26
CA ASP A 402 -6.56 -56.39 -11.36
C ASP A 402 -6.12 -55.42 -10.26
N ASP A 403 -4.92 -55.61 -9.73
CA ASP A 403 -4.33 -54.71 -8.72
C ASP A 403 -3.97 -53.35 -9.33
N ALA A 404 -3.46 -53.31 -10.56
CA ALA A 404 -3.18 -52.05 -11.26
C ALA A 404 -4.47 -51.26 -11.55
N THR A 405 -5.57 -51.96 -11.86
CA THR A 405 -6.90 -51.33 -12.00
C THR A 405 -7.39 -50.78 -10.67
N SER A 406 -7.24 -51.55 -9.59
CA SER A 406 -7.59 -51.12 -8.23
C SER A 406 -6.79 -49.89 -7.78
N LEU A 407 -5.49 -49.85 -8.10
CA LEU A 407 -4.64 -48.68 -7.84
C LEU A 407 -5.14 -47.44 -8.58
N ARG A 408 -5.53 -47.55 -9.86
CA ARG A 408 -6.07 -46.40 -10.61
C ARG A 408 -7.35 -45.87 -9.97
N VAL A 409 -8.26 -46.76 -9.58
CA VAL A 409 -9.50 -46.37 -8.86
C VAL A 409 -9.18 -45.65 -7.56
N LEU A 410 -8.18 -46.09 -6.80
CA LEU A 410 -7.73 -45.41 -5.58
C LEU A 410 -7.20 -44.00 -5.87
N LEU A 411 -6.34 -43.84 -6.88
CA LEU A 411 -5.78 -42.53 -7.27
C LEU A 411 -6.87 -41.56 -7.74
N ASP A 412 -7.85 -42.05 -8.50
CA ASP A 412 -9.02 -41.27 -8.91
C ASP A 412 -9.87 -40.87 -7.70
N SER A 413 -10.04 -41.77 -6.73
CA SER A 413 -10.78 -41.49 -5.49
C SER A 413 -10.09 -40.43 -4.64
N ILE A 414 -8.76 -40.49 -4.50
CA ILE A 414 -7.96 -39.46 -3.80
C ILE A 414 -8.11 -38.11 -4.51
N SER A 415 -8.07 -38.11 -5.84
CA SER A 415 -8.24 -36.90 -6.65
C SER A 415 -9.62 -36.27 -6.45
N ALA A 416 -10.68 -37.09 -6.44
CA ALA A 416 -12.05 -36.64 -6.24
C ALA A 416 -12.33 -36.18 -4.80
N ALA A 417 -11.63 -36.75 -3.81
CA ALA A 417 -11.79 -36.43 -2.39
C ALA A 417 -10.88 -35.28 -1.92
N LEU A 418 -10.19 -34.58 -2.83
CA LEU A 418 -9.31 -33.46 -2.49
C LEU A 418 -10.11 -32.37 -1.74
N PRO A 419 -9.77 -32.03 -0.50
CA PRO A 419 -10.59 -31.13 0.32
C PRO A 419 -10.31 -29.66 -0.01
N VAL A 420 -10.69 -29.23 -1.22
CA VAL A 420 -10.39 -27.89 -1.75
C VAL A 420 -10.92 -26.78 -0.85
N GLU A 421 -12.14 -26.93 -0.32
CA GLU A 421 -12.75 -25.91 0.55
C GLU A 421 -12.01 -25.74 1.87
N MET A 422 -11.57 -26.83 2.50
CA MET A 422 -10.79 -26.77 3.74
C MET A 422 -9.40 -26.18 3.49
N ILE A 423 -8.72 -26.62 2.42
CA ILE A 423 -7.43 -26.05 2.02
C ILE A 423 -7.57 -24.54 1.78
N TYR A 424 -8.62 -24.10 1.07
CA TYR A 424 -8.87 -22.68 0.84
C TYR A 424 -9.14 -21.93 2.16
N SER A 425 -9.96 -22.48 3.05
CA SER A 425 -10.26 -21.89 4.36
C SER A 425 -8.99 -21.68 5.18
N ASP A 426 -8.20 -22.73 5.40
CA ASP A 426 -7.00 -22.66 6.23
C ASP A 426 -5.92 -21.78 5.59
N TYR A 427 -5.75 -21.88 4.27
CA TYR A 427 -4.78 -21.05 3.56
C TYR A 427 -5.20 -19.57 3.51
N SER A 428 -6.49 -19.26 3.45
CA SER A 428 -6.99 -17.88 3.45
C SER A 428 -6.88 -17.23 4.84
N THR A 429 -6.98 -18.02 5.91
CA THR A 429 -6.98 -17.54 7.29
C THR A 429 -5.59 -17.55 7.93
N HIS A 430 -4.84 -18.65 7.79
CA HIS A 430 -3.54 -18.87 8.42
C HIS A 430 -2.51 -19.41 7.41
N PRO A 431 -2.18 -18.63 6.36
CA PRO A 431 -1.35 -19.11 5.25
C PRO A 431 0.07 -19.56 5.65
N ARG A 432 0.60 -19.09 6.79
CA ARG A 432 1.91 -19.48 7.32
C ARG A 432 1.90 -20.76 8.17
N GLU A 433 0.73 -21.16 8.67
CA GLU A 433 0.58 -22.37 9.49
C GLU A 433 0.35 -23.61 8.61
N VAL A 434 -0.12 -23.41 7.38
CA VAL A 434 -0.26 -24.48 6.39
C VAL A 434 1.12 -24.89 5.87
N SER A 435 1.59 -26.05 6.30
CA SER A 435 2.83 -26.67 5.82
C SER A 435 2.56 -28.09 5.33
N GLN A 436 3.02 -28.41 4.11
CA GLN A 436 2.91 -29.74 3.52
C GLN A 436 4.18 -30.59 3.73
N THR A 437 5.28 -30.00 4.20
CA THR A 437 6.53 -30.72 4.47
C THR A 437 6.40 -31.47 5.80
N ALA A 438 6.34 -32.81 5.74
CA ALA A 438 6.35 -33.64 6.94
C ALA A 438 7.75 -33.65 7.59
N ALA A 439 7.80 -33.46 8.91
CA ALA A 439 9.01 -33.27 9.71
C ALA A 439 9.87 -34.53 9.96
N ASP A 440 9.75 -35.59 9.15
CA ASP A 440 10.52 -36.83 9.35
C ASP A 440 11.86 -36.80 8.62
N HIS A 441 12.81 -36.06 9.17
CA HIS A 441 14.21 -36.09 8.71
C HIS A 441 14.84 -37.49 8.83
N ASP A 442 14.43 -38.28 9.82
CA ASP A 442 15.05 -39.57 10.14
C ASP A 442 14.74 -40.68 9.11
N GLN A 443 13.72 -40.51 8.26
CA GLN A 443 13.33 -41.51 7.24
C GLN A 443 13.64 -41.09 5.80
N ALA A 444 14.18 -39.90 5.58
CA ALA A 444 14.38 -39.35 4.23
C ALA A 444 15.30 -40.23 3.37
N LEU A 445 16.43 -40.69 3.91
CA LEU A 445 17.37 -41.57 3.22
C LEU A 445 16.74 -42.93 2.86
N ASP A 446 15.96 -43.52 3.76
CA ASP A 446 15.30 -44.80 3.50
C ASP A 446 14.18 -44.69 2.46
N ARG A 447 13.49 -43.55 2.43
CA ARG A 447 12.53 -43.22 1.36
C ARG A 447 13.23 -43.03 0.01
N LEU A 448 14.37 -42.33 -0.04
CA LEU A 448 15.18 -42.18 -1.25
C LEU A 448 15.69 -43.54 -1.77
N ARG A 449 16.17 -44.42 -0.88
CA ARG A 449 16.56 -45.81 -1.22
C ARG A 449 15.38 -46.59 -1.79
N SER A 450 14.22 -46.52 -1.14
CA SER A 450 13.01 -47.21 -1.58
C SER A 450 12.53 -46.71 -2.94
N LEU A 451 12.60 -45.40 -3.19
CA LEU A 451 12.29 -44.79 -4.49
C LEU A 451 13.24 -45.25 -5.58
N LYS A 452 14.56 -45.32 -5.30
CA LYS A 452 15.55 -45.85 -6.25
C LYS A 452 15.23 -47.31 -6.60
N GLN A 453 15.01 -48.16 -5.58
CA GLN A 453 14.68 -49.58 -5.79
C GLN A 453 13.38 -49.75 -6.56
N LEU A 454 12.39 -48.89 -6.32
CA LEU A 454 11.13 -48.91 -7.04
C LEU A 454 11.36 -48.59 -8.53
N LEU A 455 12.08 -47.51 -8.84
CA LEU A 455 12.27 -47.02 -10.21
C LEU A 455 13.24 -47.86 -11.04
N TYR A 456 14.36 -48.29 -10.45
CA TYR A 456 15.47 -48.89 -11.19
C TYR A 456 15.85 -50.30 -10.74
N GLY A 457 15.31 -50.79 -9.62
CA GLY A 457 15.76 -52.05 -9.00
C GLY A 457 17.26 -52.01 -8.72
N ASP A 458 17.95 -53.09 -9.08
CA ASP A 458 19.42 -53.22 -8.94
C ASP A 458 20.19 -52.65 -10.15
N GLY A 459 19.50 -52.04 -11.12
CA GLY A 459 20.12 -51.46 -12.31
C GLY A 459 20.89 -50.16 -12.05
N PRO A 460 21.75 -49.71 -12.99
CA PRO A 460 22.58 -48.52 -12.81
C PRO A 460 21.76 -47.22 -12.68
N GLY A 461 20.56 -47.17 -13.25
CA GLY A 461 19.66 -46.01 -13.21
C GLY A 461 20.21 -44.75 -13.91
N ASP A 462 19.43 -43.67 -13.90
CA ASP A 462 19.87 -42.35 -14.40
C ASP A 462 19.73 -41.32 -13.27
N PRO A 463 20.85 -40.76 -12.75
CA PRO A 463 20.82 -39.84 -11.63
C PRO A 463 20.06 -38.54 -11.92
N GLN A 464 20.12 -38.04 -13.16
CA GLN A 464 19.41 -36.81 -13.55
C GLN A 464 17.91 -37.06 -13.69
N ALA A 465 17.52 -38.21 -14.24
CA ALA A 465 16.11 -38.60 -14.26
C ALA A 465 15.55 -38.83 -12.85
N PHE A 466 16.33 -39.46 -11.97
CA PHE A 466 15.93 -39.67 -10.58
C PHE A 466 15.73 -38.35 -9.85
N LEU A 467 16.66 -37.40 -9.95
CA LEU A 467 16.53 -36.07 -9.35
C LEU A 467 15.23 -35.38 -9.80
N ARG A 468 14.92 -35.42 -11.10
CA ARG A 468 13.67 -34.83 -11.63
C ARG A 468 12.41 -35.45 -11.03
N ILE A 469 12.40 -36.77 -10.82
CA ILE A 469 11.29 -37.50 -10.20
C ILE A 469 11.21 -37.18 -8.70
N VAL A 470 12.33 -37.06 -8.00
CA VAL A 470 12.33 -36.70 -6.59
C VAL A 470 11.74 -35.29 -6.40
N LEU A 471 12.21 -34.33 -7.20
CA LEU A 471 11.72 -32.95 -7.18
C LEU A 471 10.24 -32.83 -7.56
N SER A 472 9.70 -33.71 -8.41
CA SER A 472 8.28 -33.66 -8.78
C SER A 472 7.32 -34.10 -7.67
N THR A 473 7.83 -34.78 -6.65
CA THR A 473 7.00 -35.27 -5.52
C THR A 473 6.87 -34.24 -4.41
N HIS A 474 7.74 -33.23 -4.35
CA HIS A 474 7.83 -32.26 -3.26
C HIS A 474 8.05 -32.86 -1.85
N LEU A 475 8.24 -34.18 -1.74
CA LEU A 475 8.40 -34.91 -0.48
C LEU A 475 9.70 -34.57 0.26
N PHE A 476 10.68 -34.01 -0.45
CA PHE A 476 12.02 -33.71 0.04
C PHE A 476 12.35 -32.21 -0.06
N ASP A 477 11.32 -31.37 -0.22
CA ASP A 477 11.47 -29.91 -0.23
C ASP A 477 12.05 -29.47 1.13
N GLY A 478 13.20 -28.79 1.11
CA GLY A 478 13.99 -28.46 2.30
C GLY A 478 15.14 -29.41 2.62
N GLN A 479 15.30 -30.52 1.88
CA GLN A 479 16.39 -31.50 2.04
C GLN A 479 17.16 -31.76 0.72
N ILE A 480 17.30 -30.72 -0.09
CA ILE A 480 17.91 -30.81 -1.42
C ILE A 480 19.37 -31.26 -1.34
N GLU A 481 20.16 -30.72 -0.41
CA GLU A 481 21.57 -31.10 -0.23
C GLU A 481 21.71 -32.60 0.13
N MET A 482 20.80 -33.14 0.96
CA MET A 482 20.79 -34.57 1.29
C MET A 482 20.42 -35.43 0.08
N THR A 483 19.47 -34.97 -0.72
CA THR A 483 19.05 -35.64 -1.95
C THR A 483 20.20 -35.69 -2.96
N GLU A 484 20.90 -34.57 -3.18
CA GLU A 484 22.06 -34.50 -4.08
C GLU A 484 23.20 -35.40 -3.61
N LYS A 485 23.49 -35.41 -2.30
CA LYS A 485 24.50 -36.30 -1.71
C LYS A 485 24.16 -37.77 -1.91
N PHE A 486 22.90 -38.16 -1.65
CA PHE A 486 22.45 -39.54 -1.89
C PHE A 486 22.61 -39.94 -3.36
N ILE A 487 22.28 -39.06 -4.30
CA ILE A 487 22.42 -39.36 -5.73
C ILE A 487 23.88 -39.55 -6.12
N ALA A 488 24.78 -38.69 -5.62
CA ALA A 488 26.21 -38.81 -5.88
C ALA A 488 26.82 -40.12 -5.34
N GLU A 489 26.32 -40.64 -4.20
CA GLU A 489 26.80 -41.88 -3.59
C GLU A 489 26.14 -43.14 -4.18
N ALA A 490 24.84 -43.09 -4.49
CA ALA A 490 24.07 -44.26 -4.90
C ALA A 490 24.10 -44.53 -6.41
N PHE A 491 24.51 -43.57 -7.24
CA PHE A 491 24.61 -43.70 -8.70
C PHE A 491 26.05 -43.52 -9.23
N ALA A 492 27.04 -43.45 -8.33
CA ALA A 492 28.46 -43.62 -8.66
C ALA A 492 28.78 -45.10 -8.89
#